data_AF-A0A838EN83-F1
#
_entry.id   AF-A0A838EN83-F1
#
_cell.length_a   1.000
_cell.length_b   1.000
_cell.length_c   1.000
_cell.angle_alpha   90.00
_cell.angle_beta   90.00
_cell.angle_gamma   90.00
#
_symmetry.space_group_name_H-M   'P 1'
#
loop_
_entity.id
_entity.type
_entity.pdbx_description
1 polymer ?
#
loop_
_entity_poly.entity_id
_entity_poly.type
_entity_poly.pdbx_seq_one_letter_code
_entity_poly.pdbx_strand_id
1 'polypeptide(L)'
;MPEFREMNEFVVTFRAAPALSTPQLPPQPLFTETLWGKDELKPSDTTLPEQPLEHEQRLIKAVQHVNEYGFITNATYRELTGISDRTAHRDLETLVERGRLKGVGQKRARRYMLP
;
A
#
# COMPACT_ATOMS: atom_id res chain seq x y z
N MET A 1 44.99 21.09 7.05
CA MET A 1 43.73 21.63 7.58
C MET A 1 43.46 22.94 6.85
N PRO A 2 42.47 22.99 5.95
CA PRO A 2 41.99 24.28 5.46
C PRO A 2 40.52 24.48 5.82
N GLU A 3 40.30 25.52 6.62
CA GLU A 3 39.15 26.41 6.50
C GLU A 3 39.02 26.86 5.03
N PHE A 4 37.82 27.16 4.54
CA PHE A 4 37.61 28.37 3.75
C PHE A 4 36.10 28.67 3.66
N ARG A 5 35.77 29.87 4.17
CA ARG A 5 34.52 30.60 3.97
C ARG A 5 34.50 31.21 2.57
N GLU A 6 33.39 31.89 2.30
CA GLU A 6 33.16 32.88 1.26
C GLU A 6 32.71 32.28 -0.08
N MET A 7 31.41 32.39 -0.33
CA MET A 7 30.82 33.52 -1.06
C MET A 7 31.41 33.55 -2.47
N ASN A 8 30.59 33.20 -3.44
CA ASN A 8 30.18 34.15 -4.45
C ASN A 8 29.24 33.45 -5.43
N GLU A 9 27.97 33.82 -5.31
CA GLU A 9 26.98 33.67 -6.36
C GLU A 9 27.51 34.34 -7.64
N PHE A 10 27.63 33.59 -8.72
CA PHE A 10 27.69 34.14 -10.06
C PHE A 10 26.84 33.28 -10.99
N VAL A 11 25.62 33.76 -11.22
CA VAL A 11 24.79 33.34 -12.35
C VAL A 11 25.47 33.82 -13.62
N VAL A 12 25.81 32.91 -14.55
CA VAL A 12 26.09 33.30 -15.93
C VAL A 12 25.40 32.37 -16.92
N THR A 13 24.61 33.03 -17.75
CA THR A 13 23.59 32.56 -18.67
C THR A 13 24.10 31.68 -19.81
N PHE A 14 23.26 30.73 -20.19
CA PHE A 14 23.37 29.79 -21.31
C PHE A 14 23.69 30.46 -22.66
N ARG A 15 24.41 29.74 -23.53
CA ARG A 15 24.32 29.92 -24.99
C ARG A 15 23.90 28.62 -25.65
N ALA A 16 22.93 28.73 -26.56
CA ALA A 16 22.31 27.64 -27.27
C ALA A 16 23.15 27.14 -28.48
N ALA A 17 23.07 25.82 -28.71
CA ALA A 17 23.17 24.99 -29.94
C ALA A 17 24.22 25.30 -31.04
N PRO A 18 24.84 24.28 -31.67
CA PRO A 18 24.19 23.66 -32.83
C PRO A 18 24.42 22.13 -32.99
N ALA A 19 23.78 21.58 -34.02
CA ALA A 19 23.50 20.18 -34.30
C ALA A 19 24.70 19.26 -34.59
N LEU A 20 24.38 17.95 -34.60
CA LEU A 20 25.06 16.82 -35.25
C LEU A 20 26.44 16.41 -34.69
N SER A 21 26.46 15.30 -33.96
CA SER A 21 27.22 14.09 -34.32
C SER A 21 27.05 13.06 -33.20
N THR A 22 26.14 12.12 -33.38
CA THR A 22 26.08 10.92 -32.55
C THR A 22 26.95 9.85 -33.21
N PRO A 23 28.17 9.55 -32.72
CA PRO A 23 28.72 8.22 -32.90
C PRO A 23 28.12 7.31 -31.83
N GLN A 24 27.03 6.68 -32.23
CA GLN A 24 26.57 5.33 -31.90
C GLN A 24 27.17 4.68 -30.65
N LEU A 25 26.31 4.52 -29.63
CA LEU A 25 26.53 3.74 -28.43
C LEU A 25 27.05 2.31 -28.75
N PRO A 26 27.87 1.71 -27.86
CA PRO A 26 28.31 0.34 -28.00
C PRO A 26 27.11 -0.62 -28.13
N PRO A 27 27.21 -1.68 -28.95
CA PRO A 27 26.11 -2.61 -29.17
C PRO A 27 25.71 -3.25 -27.84
N GLN A 28 24.46 -3.01 -27.45
CA GLN A 28 23.84 -3.69 -26.32
C GLN A 28 23.85 -5.20 -26.60
N PRO A 29 24.09 -6.06 -25.59
CA PRO A 29 23.99 -7.49 -25.78
C PRO A 29 22.55 -7.80 -26.21
N LEU A 30 22.41 -8.23 -27.46
CA LEU A 30 21.21 -8.79 -28.02
C LEU A 30 20.77 -9.90 -27.07
N PHE A 31 19.58 -9.73 -26.49
CA PHE A 31 18.89 -10.77 -25.74
C PHE A 31 18.80 -11.99 -26.65
N THR A 32 19.74 -12.93 -26.49
CA THR A 32 19.75 -14.15 -27.28
C THR A 32 18.62 -15.00 -26.76
N GLU A 33 17.53 -14.91 -27.50
CA GLU A 33 16.39 -15.82 -27.59
C GLU A 33 16.91 -17.25 -27.73
N THR A 34 17.34 -17.80 -26.60
CA THR A 34 17.75 -19.18 -26.47
C THR A 34 16.55 -19.92 -25.94
N LEU A 35 15.91 -20.63 -26.86
CA LEU A 35 15.29 -21.92 -26.60
C LEU A 35 14.37 -21.92 -25.37
N TRP A 36 13.17 -21.36 -25.51
CA TRP A 36 12.04 -21.91 -24.76
C TRP A 36 11.73 -23.28 -25.36
N GLY A 37 12.54 -24.25 -24.97
CA GLY A 37 12.28 -25.66 -25.15
C GLY A 37 10.86 -25.93 -24.70
N LYS A 38 10.11 -26.52 -25.62
CA LYS A 38 8.82 -27.14 -25.37
C LYS A 38 8.98 -28.09 -24.18
N ASP A 39 8.55 -27.67 -22.98
CA ASP A 39 8.19 -28.61 -21.93
C ASP A 39 7.18 -27.97 -20.98
N GLU A 40 6.01 -28.60 -20.95
CA GLU A 40 4.92 -28.48 -19.99
C GLU A 40 4.45 -27.07 -19.57
N LEU A 41 3.41 -26.63 -20.27
CA LEU A 41 2.31 -25.89 -19.65
C LEU A 41 1.75 -26.71 -18.47
N LYS A 42 2.27 -26.50 -17.27
CA LYS A 42 1.49 -26.62 -16.05
C LYS A 42 0.80 -25.27 -15.81
N PRO A 43 -0.53 -25.15 -15.97
CA PRO A 43 -1.27 -24.06 -15.38
C PRO A 43 -1.40 -24.35 -13.88
N SER A 44 -0.29 -24.30 -13.14
CA SER A 44 -0.34 -24.31 -11.69
C SER A 44 -0.21 -22.88 -11.21
N ASP A 45 -1.39 -22.29 -10.99
CA ASP A 45 -1.63 -21.30 -9.95
C ASP A 45 -0.76 -20.04 -10.03
N THR A 46 -1.05 -19.17 -11.00
CA THR A 46 -0.83 -17.75 -10.78
C THR A 46 -1.88 -17.31 -9.74
N THR A 47 -1.63 -17.59 -8.46
CA THR A 47 -2.37 -16.96 -7.37
C THR A 47 -2.03 -15.48 -7.42
N LEU A 48 -2.84 -14.71 -8.14
CA LEU A 48 -2.97 -13.27 -7.92
C LEU A 48 -3.18 -13.07 -6.41
N PRO A 49 -2.65 -12.00 -5.79
CA PRO A 49 -2.91 -11.75 -4.39
C PRO A 49 -4.39 -11.40 -4.22
N GLU A 50 -5.26 -12.41 -4.02
CA GLU A 50 -6.69 -12.25 -3.68
C GLU A 50 -6.90 -11.71 -2.26
N GLN A 51 -5.81 -11.47 -1.53
CA GLN A 51 -5.80 -11.08 -0.12
C GLN A 51 -6.36 -9.68 0.23
N PRO A 52 -6.33 -8.63 -0.63
CA PRO A 52 -6.86 -7.31 -0.24
C PRO A 52 -8.39 -7.29 -0.19
N LEU A 53 -9.06 -8.12 -0.99
CA LEU A 53 -10.52 -8.13 -1.12
C LEU A 53 -11.20 -8.62 0.17
N GLU A 54 -10.68 -9.67 0.80
CA GLU A 54 -11.28 -10.23 2.02
C GLU A 54 -11.14 -9.29 3.23
N HIS A 55 -10.02 -8.56 3.33
CA HIS A 55 -9.85 -7.57 4.39
C HIS A 55 -10.86 -6.42 4.22
N GLU A 56 -10.98 -5.88 3.01
CA GLU A 56 -11.90 -4.79 2.73
C GLU A 56 -13.37 -5.19 2.95
N GLN A 57 -13.77 -6.40 2.56
CA GLN A 57 -15.11 -6.92 2.85
C GLN A 57 -15.42 -6.98 4.34
N ARG A 58 -14.47 -7.40 5.18
CA ARG A 58 -14.65 -7.44 6.65
C ARG A 58 -14.81 -6.04 7.23
N LEU A 59 -14.02 -5.07 6.76
CA LEU A 59 -14.15 -3.67 7.16
C LEU A 59 -15.52 -3.10 6.79
N ILE A 60 -16.01 -3.38 5.58
CA ILE A 60 -17.34 -2.94 5.12
C ILE A 60 -18.44 -3.53 6.02
N LYS A 61 -18.36 -4.83 6.35
CA LYS A 61 -19.30 -5.48 7.28
C LYS A 61 -19.32 -4.81 8.65
N ALA A 62 -18.16 -4.39 9.15
CA ALA A 62 -18.09 -3.67 10.43
C ALA A 62 -18.87 -2.35 10.37
N VAL A 63 -18.66 -1.56 9.31
CA VAL A 63 -19.33 -0.27 9.13
C VAL A 63 -20.84 -0.45 8.94
N GLN A 64 -21.26 -1.44 8.15
CA GLN A 64 -22.67 -1.78 7.99
C GLN A 64 -23.32 -2.14 9.32
N HIS A 65 -22.67 -2.99 10.13
CA HIS A 65 -23.18 -3.35 11.44
C HIS A 65 -23.31 -2.15 12.37
N VAL A 66 -22.33 -1.24 12.39
CA VAL A 66 -22.46 0.01 13.18
C VAL A 66 -23.57 0.90 12.64
N ASN A 67 -23.82 0.90 11.33
CA ASN A 67 -24.93 1.65 10.74
C ASN A 67 -26.30 1.10 11.17
N GLU A 68 -26.44 -0.22 11.27
CA GLU A 68 -27.69 -0.87 11.70
C GLU A 68 -27.92 -0.83 13.22
N TYR A 69 -26.88 -1.10 14.02
CA TYR A 69 -26.99 -1.27 15.47
C TYR A 69 -26.50 -0.06 16.28
N GLY A 70 -25.86 0.92 15.63
CA GLY A 70 -25.32 2.14 16.22
C GLY A 70 -23.92 1.99 16.84
N PHE A 71 -23.52 0.77 17.23
CA PHE A 71 -22.19 0.49 17.76
C PHE A 71 -21.72 -0.94 17.46
N ILE A 72 -20.41 -1.16 17.48
CA ILE A 72 -19.81 -2.48 17.42
C ILE A 72 -18.78 -2.65 18.53
N THR A 73 -18.67 -3.85 19.06
CA THR A 73 -17.61 -4.24 19.99
C THR A 73 -16.65 -5.21 19.32
N ASN A 74 -15.44 -5.34 19.86
CA ASN A 74 -14.48 -6.34 19.35
C ASN A 74 -15.08 -7.76 19.41
N ALA A 75 -15.80 -8.11 20.47
CA ALA A 75 -16.50 -9.40 20.58
C ALA A 75 -17.49 -9.61 19.43
N THR A 76 -18.39 -8.64 19.20
CA THR A 76 -19.38 -8.70 18.13
C THR A 76 -18.73 -8.79 16.75
N TYR A 77 -17.66 -8.03 16.51
CA TYR A 77 -16.94 -8.06 15.24
C TYR A 77 -16.30 -9.43 14.98
N ARG A 78 -15.75 -10.08 16.02
CA ARG A 78 -15.22 -11.45 15.93
C ARG A 78 -16.31 -12.48 15.66
N GLU A 79 -17.49 -12.32 16.25
CA GLU A 79 -18.63 -13.20 15.97
C GLU A 79 -19.12 -13.05 14.51
N LEU A 80 -19.10 -11.83 13.97
CA LEU A 80 -19.50 -11.54 12.59
C LEU A 80 -18.50 -12.04 11.53
N THR A 81 -17.21 -12.05 11.85
CA THR A 81 -16.14 -12.30 10.87
C THR A 81 -15.33 -13.57 11.13
N GLY A 82 -15.45 -14.18 12.31
CA GLY A 82 -14.73 -15.40 12.70
C GLY A 82 -13.23 -15.21 12.95
N ILE A 83 -12.74 -13.98 13.07
CA ILE A 83 -11.31 -13.69 13.18
C ILE A 83 -10.78 -13.71 14.62
N SER A 84 -9.45 -13.75 14.73
CA SER A 84 -8.72 -13.60 15.99
C SER A 84 -8.87 -12.19 16.58
N ASP A 85 -8.78 -12.09 17.91
CA ASP A 85 -8.86 -10.83 18.66
C ASP A 85 -7.87 -9.76 18.19
N ARG A 86 -6.62 -10.15 17.93
CA ARG A 86 -5.60 -9.23 17.42
C ARG A 86 -5.98 -8.64 16.06
N THR A 87 -6.51 -9.46 15.15
CA THR A 87 -6.92 -9.02 13.82
C THR A 87 -8.14 -8.11 13.92
N ALA A 88 -9.11 -8.47 14.75
CA ALA A 88 -10.28 -7.65 15.03
C ALA A 88 -9.91 -6.26 15.57
N HIS A 89 -8.97 -6.21 16.50
CA HIS A 89 -8.49 -4.94 17.02
C HIS A 89 -7.84 -4.08 15.93
N ARG A 90 -6.97 -4.66 15.08
CA ARG A 90 -6.31 -3.92 13.98
C ARG A 90 -7.31 -3.42 12.94
N ASP A 91 -8.30 -4.21 12.57
CA ASP A 91 -9.34 -3.83 11.62
C ASP A 91 -10.18 -2.66 12.15
N LEU A 92 -10.64 -2.76 13.41
CA LEU A 92 -11.41 -1.69 14.06
C LEU A 92 -10.58 -0.43 14.26
N GLU A 93 -9.29 -0.56 14.57
CA GLU A 93 -8.36 0.58 14.66
C GLU A 93 -8.15 1.24 13.29
N THR A 94 -7.98 0.45 12.24
CA THR A 94 -7.90 0.93 10.85
C THR A 94 -9.14 1.75 10.48
N LEU A 95 -10.34 1.32 10.90
CA LEU A 95 -11.58 2.08 10.67
C LEU A 95 -11.63 3.39 11.46
N VAL A 96 -11.04 3.42 12.65
CA VAL A 96 -10.92 4.63 13.46
C VAL A 96 -9.91 5.60 12.83
N GLU A 97 -8.75 5.10 12.40
CA GLU A 97 -7.73 5.89 11.70
C GLU A 97 -8.25 6.46 10.39
N ARG A 98 -9.06 5.70 9.65
CA ARG A 98 -9.76 6.16 8.44
C ARG A 98 -10.91 7.12 8.71
N GLY A 99 -11.22 7.42 9.98
CA GLY A 99 -12.32 8.30 10.38
C GLY A 99 -13.71 7.74 10.07
N ARG A 100 -13.84 6.42 9.85
CA ARG A 100 -15.14 5.75 9.62
C ARG A 100 -15.84 5.42 10.93
N LEU A 101 -15.07 5.16 11.99
CA LEU A 101 -15.57 4.86 13.32
C LEU A 101 -14.87 5.71 14.37
N LYS A 102 -15.49 5.83 15.54
CA LYS A 102 -14.96 6.49 16.72
C LYS A 102 -15.02 5.52 17.88
N GLY A 103 -13.86 5.24 18.47
CA GLY A 103 -13.77 4.45 19.69
C GLY A 103 -14.22 5.28 20.89
N VAL A 104 -15.35 4.93 21.49
CA VAL A 104 -15.92 5.55 22.69
C VAL A 104 -15.85 4.55 23.85
N GLY A 105 -15.19 4.94 24.95
CA GLY A 105 -15.10 4.14 26.18
C GLY A 105 -13.66 3.80 26.59
N GLN A 106 -13.53 3.17 27.77
CA GLN A 106 -12.24 2.78 28.36
C GLN A 106 -12.14 1.27 28.56
N LYS A 107 -10.94 0.72 28.33
CA LYS A 107 -10.57 -0.69 28.55
C LYS A 107 -11.61 -1.66 27.98
N ARG A 108 -12.41 -2.28 28.86
CA ARG A 108 -13.31 -3.40 28.59
C ARG A 108 -14.65 -2.96 28.00
N ALA A 109 -14.99 -1.69 28.16
CA ALA A 109 -16.23 -1.11 27.66
C ALA A 109 -16.00 -0.26 26.40
N ARG A 110 -14.89 -0.48 25.68
CA ARG A 110 -14.60 0.23 24.44
C ARG A 110 -15.60 -0.22 23.37
N ARG A 111 -16.37 0.73 22.85
CA ARG A 111 -17.35 0.55 21.77
C ARG A 111 -16.93 1.41 20.60
N TYR A 112 -17.19 0.96 19.39
CA TYR A 112 -16.90 1.71 18.18
C TYR A 112 -18.23 2.16 17.57
N MET A 113 -18.40 3.46 17.40
CA MET A 113 -19.63 4.09 16.90
C MET A 113 -19.30 4.89 15.63
N LEU A 114 -20.32 5.28 14.86
CA LEU A 114 -20.10 6.28 13.80
C LEU A 114 -19.69 7.63 14.46
N PRO A 115 -18.76 8.39 13.84
CA PRO A 115 -18.22 9.63 14.40
C PRO A 115 -19.26 10.73 14.59
#